data_AF-A0A534NDC1-F1
#
_entry.id   AF-A0A534NDC1-F1
#
_cell.length_a   1.000
_cell.length_b   1.000
_cell.length_c   1.000
_cell.angle_alpha   90.00
_cell.angle_beta   90.00
_cell.angle_gamma   90.00
#
_symmetry.space_group_name_H-M   'P 1'
#
loop_
_entity.id
_entity.type
_entity.pdbx_description
1 polymer ?
#
loop_
_entity_poly.entity_id
_entity_poly.type
_entity_poly.pdbx_seq_one_letter_code
_entity_poly.pdbx_strand_id
1 'polypeptide(L)'
;MEVFHRAADLIGLDRRVRMELEEPDYEHIFYVTVKLHTRLAPLAQDADRFKDLPDSELLPDGLEPLLDGSFVFKRRALIGANLSMRDGVVRLKGKGLYKVVPGRPERFKAYRVQHNQARGPYKGGTRFHQDVSLDLFKVLAAEMTWKTAISDVPFGGGKGGIKVDPKRLSSEELEALTLRYMYRLKPLIGPDLDIP
;
A
#
# COMPACT_ATOMS: atom_id res chain seq x y z
N MET A 1 -12.40 2.97 -23.17
CA MET A 1 -11.61 3.12 -24.42
C MET A 1 -12.24 4.06 -25.43
N GLU A 2 -13.55 4.02 -25.69
CA GLU A 2 -14.22 4.88 -26.68
C GLU A 2 -13.89 6.39 -26.56
N VAL A 3 -13.86 6.92 -25.34
CA VAL A 3 -13.50 8.33 -25.09
C VAL A 3 -12.10 8.68 -25.61
N PHE A 4 -11.12 7.79 -25.45
CA PHE A 4 -9.76 8.00 -25.93
C PHE A 4 -9.68 7.94 -27.45
N HIS A 5 -10.43 7.05 -28.09
CA HIS A 5 -10.49 7.01 -29.55
C HIS A 5 -11.11 8.28 -30.14
N ARG A 6 -12.21 8.78 -29.56
CA ARG A 6 -12.81 10.05 -29.99
C ARG A 6 -11.86 11.24 -29.81
N ALA A 7 -11.16 11.28 -28.67
CA ALA A 7 -10.15 12.32 -28.42
C ALA A 7 -8.98 12.22 -29.42
N ALA A 8 -8.52 11.00 -29.74
CA ALA A 8 -7.49 10.75 -30.75
C ALA A 8 -7.93 11.20 -32.15
N ASP A 9 -9.20 10.98 -32.51
CA ASP A 9 -9.78 11.47 -33.78
C ASP A 9 -9.77 13.01 -33.84
N LEU A 10 -10.17 13.68 -32.74
CA LEU A 10 -10.24 15.13 -32.67
C LEU A 10 -8.87 15.81 -32.82
N ILE A 11 -7.80 15.19 -32.32
CA ILE A 11 -6.44 15.73 -32.44
C ILE A 11 -5.72 15.23 -33.71
N GLY A 12 -6.37 14.40 -34.53
CA GLY A 12 -5.78 13.84 -35.74
C GLY A 12 -4.62 12.87 -35.47
N LEU A 13 -4.67 12.11 -34.36
CA LEU A 13 -3.62 11.15 -34.02
C LEU A 13 -3.54 10.04 -35.08
N ASP A 14 -2.35 9.83 -35.62
CA ASP A 14 -2.11 8.87 -36.70
C ASP A 14 -2.61 7.46 -36.34
N ARG A 15 -3.24 6.81 -37.32
CA ARG A 15 -3.89 5.51 -37.11
C ARG A 15 -2.89 4.40 -36.80
N ARG A 16 -1.67 4.45 -37.34
CA ARG A 16 -0.63 3.44 -37.03
C ARG A 16 -0.14 3.62 -35.60
N VAL A 17 0.09 4.86 -35.18
CA VAL A 17 0.42 5.17 -33.78
C VAL A 17 -0.66 4.61 -32.85
N ARG A 18 -1.94 4.79 -33.18
CA ARG A 18 -3.05 4.26 -32.37
C ARG A 18 -3.04 2.75 -32.20
N MET A 19 -2.70 1.99 -33.25
CA MET A 19 -2.61 0.53 -33.15
C MET A 19 -1.51 0.11 -32.20
N GLU A 20 -0.34 0.76 -32.30
CA GLU A 20 0.80 0.49 -31.42
C GLU A 20 0.46 0.72 -29.94
N LEU A 21 -0.33 1.76 -29.63
CA LEU A 21 -0.69 2.10 -28.25
C LEU A 21 -1.62 1.09 -27.56
N GLU A 22 -2.20 0.14 -28.29
CA GLU A 22 -3.08 -0.89 -27.72
C GLU A 22 -2.33 -2.15 -27.27
N GLU A 23 -1.07 -2.31 -27.68
CA GLU A 23 -0.29 -3.50 -27.37
C GLU A 23 0.36 -3.37 -25.97
N PRO A 24 0.06 -4.30 -25.03
CA PRO A 24 0.66 -4.28 -23.70
C PRO A 24 2.04 -4.95 -23.67
N ASP A 25 3.02 -4.31 -23.05
CA ASP A 25 4.41 -4.78 -22.99
C ASP A 25 4.64 -5.82 -21.86
N TYR A 26 4.52 -5.41 -20.58
CA TYR A 26 4.89 -6.26 -19.44
C TYR A 26 3.96 -6.15 -18.23
N GLU A 27 3.78 -7.31 -17.57
CA GLU A 27 3.04 -7.45 -16.32
C GLU A 27 3.95 -8.05 -15.22
N HIS A 28 4.32 -7.24 -14.23
CA HIS A 28 5.16 -7.67 -13.12
C HIS A 28 4.32 -7.91 -11.88
N ILE A 29 4.31 -9.16 -11.39
CA ILE A 29 3.64 -9.55 -10.14
C ILE A 29 4.70 -10.05 -9.16
N PHE A 30 4.73 -9.49 -7.96
CA PHE A 30 5.65 -9.93 -6.93
C PHE A 30 5.06 -9.77 -5.54
N TYR A 31 5.74 -10.34 -4.55
CA TYR A 31 5.34 -10.27 -3.16
C TYR A 31 6.37 -9.51 -2.36
N VAL A 32 5.88 -8.67 -1.46
CA VAL A 32 6.69 -7.92 -0.51
C VAL A 32 6.32 -8.39 0.89
N THR A 33 7.31 -8.85 1.66
CA THR A 33 7.09 -9.28 3.04
C THR A 33 7.54 -8.19 3.99
N VAL A 34 6.74 -7.81 4.98
CA VAL A 34 7.11 -6.86 6.06
C VAL A 34 6.82 -7.50 7.41
N LYS A 35 7.68 -7.28 8.40
CA LYS A 35 7.40 -7.69 9.77
C LYS A 35 6.50 -6.63 10.42
N LEU A 36 5.27 -6.99 10.73
CA LEU A 36 4.38 -6.11 11.48
C LEU A 36 4.79 -6.08 12.95
N HIS A 37 4.53 -4.96 13.60
CA HIS A 37 4.72 -4.74 15.02
C HIS A 37 3.60 -5.37 15.85
N THR A 38 3.87 -5.62 17.12
CA THR A 38 2.87 -6.09 18.08
C THR A 38 1.76 -5.06 18.23
N ARG A 39 0.52 -5.56 18.29
CA ARG A 39 -0.69 -4.75 18.42
C ARG A 39 -1.36 -4.94 19.77
N LEU A 40 -2.09 -3.92 20.20
CA LEU A 40 -3.13 -3.99 21.21
C LEU A 40 -4.47 -3.91 20.50
N ALA A 41 -5.14 -5.04 20.32
CA ALA A 41 -6.46 -5.10 19.71
C ALA A 41 -7.54 -4.95 20.79
N PRO A 42 -8.60 -4.14 20.59
CA PRO A 42 -9.69 -4.04 21.56
C PRO A 42 -10.25 -5.41 21.92
N LEU A 43 -10.41 -5.70 23.21
CA LEU A 43 -10.98 -6.96 23.66
C LEU A 43 -12.52 -6.89 23.61
N ALA A 44 -13.11 -7.52 22.59
CA ALA A 44 -14.57 -7.52 22.39
C ALA A 44 -15.31 -8.62 23.18
N GLN A 45 -14.66 -9.76 23.41
CA GLN A 45 -15.23 -10.93 24.09
C GLN A 45 -14.54 -11.16 25.43
N ASP A 46 -15.24 -11.77 26.39
CA ASP A 46 -14.70 -12.17 27.70
C ASP A 46 -14.14 -11.03 28.58
N ALA A 47 -14.47 -9.77 28.29
CA ALA A 47 -14.01 -8.61 29.05
C ALA A 47 -14.33 -8.70 30.56
N ASP A 48 -15.45 -9.37 30.89
CA ASP A 48 -15.89 -9.61 32.27
C ASP A 48 -14.87 -10.40 33.10
N ARG A 49 -14.10 -11.29 32.48
CA ARG A 49 -13.06 -12.10 33.15
C ARG A 49 -11.86 -11.28 33.61
N PHE A 50 -11.74 -10.05 33.13
CA PHE A 50 -10.61 -9.15 33.39
C PHE A 50 -11.05 -7.86 34.08
N LYS A 51 -12.25 -7.83 34.68
CA LYS A 51 -12.78 -6.66 35.42
C LYS A 51 -11.85 -6.20 36.55
N ASP A 52 -11.20 -7.15 37.20
CA ASP A 52 -10.25 -6.95 38.31
C ASP A 52 -8.82 -6.68 37.84
N LEU A 53 -8.53 -6.71 36.54
CA LEU A 53 -7.19 -6.45 36.01
C LEU A 53 -6.79 -4.99 36.31
N PRO A 54 -5.68 -4.73 37.02
CA PRO A 54 -5.23 -3.37 37.31
C PRO A 54 -4.92 -2.57 36.06
N ASP A 55 -5.06 -1.25 36.16
CA ASP A 55 -4.67 -0.34 35.09
C ASP A 55 -3.17 -0.41 34.83
N SER A 56 -2.81 -0.46 33.55
CA SER A 56 -1.46 -0.31 33.06
C SER A 56 -1.25 1.09 32.54
N GLU A 57 -0.10 1.65 32.88
CA GLU A 57 0.37 2.95 32.42
C GLU A 57 1.59 2.74 31.54
N LEU A 58 1.44 3.10 30.27
CA LEU A 58 2.51 3.11 29.28
C LEU A 58 2.98 4.55 29.06
N LEU A 59 4.14 4.70 28.43
CA LEU A 59 4.58 6.03 28.00
C LEU A 59 3.53 6.68 27.07
N PRO A 60 3.26 8.00 27.22
CA PRO A 60 2.24 8.69 26.44
C PRO A 60 2.42 8.58 24.92
N ASP A 61 3.66 8.53 24.45
CA ASP A 61 4.06 8.40 23.04
C ASP A 61 4.38 6.94 22.63
N GLY A 62 4.19 5.99 23.55
CA GLY A 62 4.50 4.58 23.38
C GLY A 62 3.53 3.83 22.46
N LEU A 63 2.37 4.40 22.17
CA LEU A 63 1.34 3.78 21.35
C LEU A 63 1.02 4.65 20.13
N GLU A 64 0.92 4.02 18.96
CA GLU A 64 0.39 4.65 17.76
C GLU A 64 -1.01 4.10 17.48
N PRO A 65 -2.05 4.95 17.47
CA PRO A 65 -3.40 4.51 17.16
C PRO A 65 -3.54 4.13 15.69
N LEU A 66 -4.27 3.05 15.43
CA LEU A 66 -4.75 2.66 14.11
C LEU A 66 -6.24 2.96 13.97
N LEU A 67 -6.70 3.07 12.72
CA LEU A 67 -8.10 3.45 12.43
C LEU A 67 -9.12 2.35 12.76
N ASP A 68 -8.67 1.11 12.96
CA ASP A 68 -9.51 0.00 13.43
C ASP A 68 -9.66 -0.02 14.97
N GLY A 69 -9.16 1.01 15.66
CA GLY A 69 -9.20 1.12 17.12
C GLY A 69 -8.11 0.34 17.85
N SER A 70 -7.24 -0.37 17.12
CA SER A 70 -6.06 -1.00 17.70
C SER A 70 -4.92 -0.01 17.91
N PHE A 71 -3.93 -0.38 18.72
CA PHE A 71 -2.71 0.38 18.89
C PHE A 71 -1.49 -0.44 18.47
N VAL A 72 -0.49 0.22 17.91
CA VAL A 72 0.83 -0.35 17.67
C VAL A 72 1.74 -0.05 18.85
N PHE A 73 2.40 -1.08 19.37
CA PHE A 73 3.47 -0.91 20.35
C PHE A 73 4.72 -0.34 19.69
N LYS A 74 5.10 0.89 20.06
CA LYS A 74 6.42 1.43 19.71
C LYS A 74 7.49 0.86 20.63
N ARG A 75 8.74 0.82 20.15
CA ARG A 75 9.89 0.26 20.90
C ARG A 75 10.08 0.86 22.29
N ARG A 76 9.68 2.12 22.48
CA ARG A 76 9.84 2.85 23.74
C ARG A 76 8.67 2.68 24.71
N ALA A 77 7.57 2.06 24.31
CA ALA A 77 6.32 2.03 25.08
C ALA A 77 6.44 1.50 26.51
N LEU A 78 7.41 0.60 26.75
CA LEU A 78 7.61 -0.08 28.01
C LEU A 78 8.61 0.63 28.94
N ILE A 79 9.28 1.68 28.49
CA ILE A 79 10.28 2.38 29.31
C ILE A 79 9.57 3.09 30.46
N GLY A 80 9.82 2.66 31.71
CA GLY A 80 9.18 3.21 32.90
C GLY A 80 7.68 2.88 33.02
N ALA A 81 7.18 1.94 32.23
CA ALA A 81 5.79 1.53 32.26
C ALA A 81 5.47 0.64 33.47
N ASN A 82 4.27 0.78 34.03
CA ASN A 82 3.70 -0.20 34.93
C ASN A 82 2.71 -1.06 34.14
N LEU A 83 3.09 -2.31 33.84
CA LEU A 83 2.31 -3.21 33.00
C LEU A 83 1.71 -4.35 33.83
N SER A 84 0.38 -4.39 33.91
CA SER A 84 -0.38 -5.52 34.42
C SER A 84 -1.00 -6.30 33.27
N MET A 85 -0.65 -7.59 33.15
CA MET A 85 -1.11 -8.46 32.07
C MET A 85 -1.60 -9.80 32.61
N ARG A 86 -2.70 -10.31 32.06
CA ARG A 86 -3.26 -11.65 32.36
C ARG A 86 -3.75 -12.27 31.06
N ASP A 87 -3.30 -13.49 30.74
CA ASP A 87 -3.65 -14.21 29.50
C ASP A 87 -3.45 -13.38 28.21
N GLY A 88 -2.42 -12.53 28.19
CA GLY A 88 -2.13 -11.62 27.07
C GLY A 88 -3.10 -10.44 26.97
N VAL A 89 -3.93 -10.18 27.98
CA VAL A 89 -4.82 -9.02 28.09
C VAL A 89 -4.21 -7.97 29.01
N VAL A 90 -4.28 -6.71 28.59
CA VAL A 90 -3.81 -5.53 29.32
C VAL A 90 -4.97 -4.54 29.44
N ARG A 91 -5.14 -3.94 30.61
CA ARG A 91 -6.04 -2.79 30.81
C ARG A 91 -5.23 -1.52 30.66
N LEU A 92 -5.54 -0.68 29.68
CA LEU A 92 -4.94 0.63 29.53
C LEU A 92 -5.77 1.67 30.28
N LYS A 93 -5.13 2.41 31.18
CA LYS A 93 -5.77 3.48 31.96
C LYS A 93 -6.51 4.45 31.04
N GLY A 94 -7.82 4.62 31.25
CA GLY A 94 -8.67 5.51 30.46
C GLY A 94 -8.96 5.07 29.02
N LYS A 95 -8.51 3.88 28.57
CA LYS A 95 -8.74 3.36 27.21
C LYS A 95 -9.45 2.01 27.15
N GLY A 96 -9.42 1.21 28.23
CA GLY A 96 -10.13 -0.08 28.32
C GLY A 96 -9.22 -1.31 28.21
N LEU A 97 -9.81 -2.46 27.90
CA LEU A 97 -9.12 -3.75 27.80
C LEU A 97 -8.67 -4.05 26.36
N TYR A 98 -7.42 -4.49 26.23
CA TYR A 98 -6.81 -4.83 24.94
C TYR A 98 -6.12 -6.18 25.02
N LYS A 99 -6.24 -6.97 23.96
CA LYS A 99 -5.46 -8.18 23.76
C LYS A 99 -4.17 -7.86 23.02
N VAL A 100 -3.06 -8.32 23.57
CA VAL A 100 -1.74 -8.28 22.92
C VAL A 100 -1.74 -9.28 21.78
N VAL A 101 -1.55 -8.79 20.56
CA VAL A 101 -1.41 -9.61 19.34
C VAL A 101 0.03 -9.47 18.86
N PRO A 102 0.85 -10.54 18.95
CA PRO A 102 2.23 -10.50 18.50
C PRO A 102 2.36 -10.13 17.03
N GLY A 103 3.34 -9.26 16.74
CA GLY A 103 3.68 -8.89 15.37
C GLY A 103 4.23 -10.09 14.58
N ARG A 104 3.75 -10.28 13.36
CA ARG A 104 4.16 -11.38 12.47
C ARG A 104 4.60 -10.85 11.09
N PRO A 105 5.45 -11.58 10.34
CA PRO A 105 5.66 -11.31 8.94
C PRO A 105 4.34 -11.42 8.16
N GLU A 106 4.05 -10.41 7.36
CA GLU A 106 2.91 -10.39 6.44
C GLU A 106 3.39 -10.21 5.01
N ARG A 107 2.75 -10.91 4.07
CA ARG A 107 3.06 -10.88 2.64
C ARG A 107 2.01 -10.05 1.90
N PHE A 108 2.44 -9.00 1.24
CA PHE A 108 1.61 -8.15 0.40
C PHE A 108 1.86 -8.45 -1.07
N LYS A 109 0.78 -8.57 -1.85
CA LYS A 109 0.87 -8.72 -3.30
C LYS A 109 1.04 -7.35 -3.94
N ALA A 110 2.04 -7.22 -4.81
CA ALA A 110 2.42 -5.99 -5.46
C ALA A 110 2.54 -6.17 -6.98
N TYR A 111 2.43 -5.06 -7.69
CA TYR A 111 2.29 -5.05 -9.14
C TYR A 111 3.03 -3.87 -9.76
N ARG A 112 3.57 -4.08 -10.96
CA ARG A 112 3.91 -3.02 -11.91
C ARG A 112 3.51 -3.47 -13.30
N VAL A 113 2.62 -2.71 -13.94
CA VAL A 113 2.25 -2.89 -15.34
C VAL A 113 2.97 -1.80 -16.13
N GLN A 114 3.73 -2.23 -17.11
CA GLN A 114 4.40 -1.41 -18.11
C GLN A 114 3.62 -1.66 -19.40
N HIS A 115 2.71 -0.74 -19.73
CA HIS A 115 1.73 -1.00 -20.78
C HIS A 115 2.31 -0.75 -22.16
N ASN A 116 2.85 0.45 -22.41
CA ASN A 116 3.41 0.74 -23.73
C ASN A 116 4.46 1.84 -23.60
N GLN A 117 5.60 1.70 -24.29
CA GLN A 117 6.69 2.69 -24.31
C GLN A 117 6.98 3.29 -25.71
N ALA A 118 6.08 3.13 -26.69
CA ALA A 118 6.32 3.53 -28.08
C ALA A 118 6.61 5.04 -28.25
N ARG A 119 6.11 5.89 -27.34
CA ARG A 119 6.31 7.35 -27.35
C ARG A 119 7.36 7.83 -26.35
N GLY A 120 8.00 6.93 -25.61
CA GLY A 120 8.96 7.25 -24.55
C GLY A 120 8.78 6.39 -23.30
N PRO A 121 9.52 6.68 -22.21
CA PRO A 121 9.54 5.88 -20.99
C PRO A 121 8.13 5.66 -20.42
N TYR A 122 7.90 4.52 -19.79
CA TYR A 122 6.63 4.26 -19.11
C TYR A 122 6.38 5.34 -18.05
N LYS A 123 5.16 5.90 -18.01
CA LYS A 123 4.75 6.84 -16.96
C LYS A 123 3.49 6.37 -16.27
N GLY A 124 3.54 6.29 -14.94
CA GLY A 124 2.32 6.34 -14.14
C GLY A 124 2.42 5.85 -12.71
N GLY A 125 1.51 6.41 -11.90
CA GLY A 125 1.49 6.36 -10.44
C GLY A 125 1.51 4.97 -9.80
N THR A 126 1.92 4.95 -8.53
CA THR A 126 1.77 3.81 -7.62
C THR A 126 0.55 3.98 -6.71
N ARG A 127 -0.26 2.94 -6.50
CA ARG A 127 -1.45 2.96 -5.62
C ARG A 127 -1.39 1.90 -4.52
N PHE A 128 -1.69 2.32 -3.29
CA PHE A 128 -1.79 1.45 -2.12
C PHE A 128 -3.27 1.39 -1.74
N HIS A 129 -3.93 0.27 -2.00
CA HIS A 129 -5.34 0.10 -1.68
C HIS A 129 -5.71 -1.39 -1.59
N GLN A 130 -6.67 -1.73 -0.74
CA GLN A 130 -7.09 -3.11 -0.49
C GLN A 130 -7.77 -3.76 -1.71
N ASP A 131 -8.37 -2.94 -2.59
CA ASP A 131 -9.12 -3.41 -3.76
C ASP A 131 -8.32 -3.43 -5.06
N VAL A 132 -7.00 -3.19 -5.02
CA VAL A 132 -6.20 -3.27 -6.26
C VAL A 132 -6.05 -4.72 -6.74
N SER A 133 -6.10 -4.88 -8.06
CA SER A 133 -5.88 -6.12 -8.78
C SER A 133 -4.99 -5.86 -10.00
N LEU A 134 -4.50 -6.94 -10.62
CA LEU A 134 -3.74 -6.85 -11.87
C LEU A 134 -4.60 -6.23 -12.97
N ASP A 135 -5.83 -6.70 -13.17
CA ASP A 135 -6.74 -6.20 -14.21
C ASP A 135 -7.03 -4.71 -14.07
N LEU A 136 -7.24 -4.24 -12.83
CA LEU A 136 -7.40 -2.81 -12.57
C LEU A 136 -6.16 -2.03 -13.01
N PHE A 137 -4.96 -2.51 -12.72
CA PHE A 137 -3.73 -1.83 -13.13
C PHE A 137 -3.45 -1.91 -14.62
N LYS A 138 -3.86 -2.99 -15.30
CA LYS A 138 -3.81 -3.07 -16.77
C LYS A 138 -4.66 -1.98 -17.40
N VAL A 139 -5.90 -1.84 -16.96
CA VAL A 139 -6.81 -0.78 -17.44
C VAL A 139 -6.20 0.59 -17.16
N LEU A 140 -5.79 0.87 -15.93
CA LEU A 140 -5.22 2.18 -15.57
C LEU A 140 -3.89 2.50 -16.28
N ALA A 141 -3.07 1.50 -16.60
CA ALA A 141 -1.83 1.69 -17.35
C ALA A 141 -2.11 1.99 -18.83
N ALA A 142 -3.09 1.30 -19.43
CA ALA A 142 -3.58 1.61 -20.77
C ALA A 142 -4.16 3.03 -20.84
N GLU A 143 -4.96 3.44 -19.84
CA GLU A 143 -5.45 4.82 -19.76
C GLU A 143 -4.30 5.84 -19.68
N MET A 144 -3.21 5.53 -18.98
CA MET A 144 -2.03 6.39 -18.96
C MET A 144 -1.36 6.49 -20.33
N THR A 145 -1.22 5.38 -21.08
CA THR A 145 -0.70 5.40 -22.45
C THR A 145 -1.51 6.32 -23.35
N TRP A 146 -2.84 6.20 -23.33
CA TRP A 146 -3.70 7.06 -24.14
C TRP A 146 -3.69 8.50 -23.68
N LYS A 147 -3.68 8.73 -22.37
CA LYS A 147 -3.60 10.08 -21.80
C LYS A 147 -2.33 10.81 -22.24
N THR A 148 -1.17 10.16 -22.17
CA THR A 148 0.10 10.79 -22.58
C THR A 148 0.17 10.99 -24.10
N ALA A 149 -0.39 10.05 -24.87
CA ALA A 149 -0.58 10.18 -26.33
C ALA A 149 -1.38 11.43 -26.69
N ILE A 150 -2.56 11.59 -26.09
CA ILE A 150 -3.47 12.69 -26.40
C ILE A 150 -2.94 14.03 -25.89
N SER A 151 -2.25 14.05 -24.75
CA SER A 151 -1.61 15.26 -24.21
C SER A 151 -0.31 15.65 -24.93
N ASP A 152 0.09 14.90 -25.96
CA ASP A 152 1.32 15.10 -26.73
C ASP A 152 2.59 15.24 -25.88
N VAL A 153 2.70 14.42 -24.83
CA VAL A 153 3.92 14.32 -24.01
C VAL A 153 4.69 13.03 -24.33
N PRO A 154 6.03 13.04 -24.30
CA PRO A 154 6.87 11.92 -24.76
C PRO A 154 6.98 10.82 -23.69
N PHE A 155 5.84 10.27 -23.30
CA PHE A 155 5.75 9.21 -22.31
C PHE A 155 4.83 8.09 -22.77
N GLY A 156 5.20 6.89 -22.40
CA GLY A 156 4.36 5.71 -22.42
C GLY A 156 3.35 5.67 -21.27
N GLY A 157 2.78 4.49 -21.04
CA GLY A 157 1.84 4.26 -19.94
C GLY A 157 2.29 3.16 -19.00
N GLY A 158 2.13 3.41 -17.70
CA GLY A 158 2.39 2.42 -16.67
C GLY A 158 1.48 2.62 -15.47
N LYS A 159 1.37 1.61 -14.63
CA LYS A 159 0.70 1.71 -13.33
C LYS A 159 1.21 0.63 -12.39
N GLY A 160 1.33 0.93 -11.11
CA GLY A 160 1.71 -0.07 -10.13
C GLY A 160 1.06 0.14 -8.79
N GLY A 161 1.39 -0.72 -7.84
CA GLY A 161 0.85 -0.62 -6.50
C GLY A 161 0.93 -1.88 -5.68
N ILE A 162 0.38 -1.79 -4.48
CA ILE A 162 0.37 -2.87 -3.48
C ILE A 162 -1.06 -3.06 -3.01
N LYS A 163 -1.49 -4.32 -2.94
CA LYS A 163 -2.77 -4.70 -2.33
C LYS A 163 -2.65 -4.67 -0.82
N VAL A 164 -2.99 -3.51 -0.24
CA VAL A 164 -2.85 -3.22 1.19
C VAL A 164 -3.86 -2.15 1.60
N ASP A 165 -4.40 -2.26 2.80
CA ASP A 165 -5.09 -1.14 3.45
C ASP A 165 -4.04 -0.33 4.25
N PRO A 166 -3.60 0.85 3.76
CA PRO A 166 -2.59 1.63 4.47
C PRO A 166 -3.07 2.13 5.84
N LYS A 167 -4.39 2.14 6.09
CA LYS A 167 -4.99 2.55 7.37
C LYS A 167 -4.75 1.56 8.51
N ARG A 168 -4.30 0.35 8.19
CA ARG A 168 -4.05 -0.74 9.14
C ARG A 168 -2.56 -0.92 9.46
N LEU A 169 -1.70 -0.11 8.84
CA LEU A 169 -0.26 -0.12 9.05
C LEU A 169 0.15 1.12 9.84
N SER A 170 1.16 0.96 10.70
CA SER A 170 1.85 2.12 11.27
C SER A 170 2.69 2.82 10.21
N SER A 171 3.09 4.05 10.50
CA SER A 171 3.95 4.83 9.60
C SER A 171 5.25 4.10 9.27
N GLU A 172 5.89 3.48 10.27
CA GLU A 172 7.13 2.69 10.10
C GLU A 172 6.93 1.43 9.25
N GLU A 173 5.77 0.77 9.35
CA GLU A 173 5.48 -0.42 8.55
C GLU A 173 5.15 -0.06 7.11
N LEU A 174 4.45 1.05 6.90
CA LEU A 174 4.17 1.57 5.57
C LEU A 174 5.45 2.02 4.87
N GLU A 175 6.37 2.65 5.60
CA GLU A 175 7.72 2.96 5.12
C GLU A 175 8.48 1.68 4.74
N ALA A 176 8.53 0.68 5.63
CA ALA A 176 9.20 -0.58 5.37
C ALA A 176 8.59 -1.32 4.16
N LEU A 177 7.27 -1.26 4.00
CA LEU A 177 6.56 -1.81 2.84
C LEU A 177 6.96 -1.07 1.55
N THR A 178 6.98 0.26 1.59
CA THR A 178 7.34 1.12 0.46
C THR A 178 8.78 0.89 0.03
N LEU A 179 9.74 0.87 0.97
CA LEU A 179 11.15 0.62 0.67
C LEU A 179 11.37 -0.74 0.02
N ARG A 180 10.72 -1.79 0.55
CA ARG A 180 10.84 -3.13 -0.03
C ARG A 180 10.17 -3.23 -1.40
N TYR A 181 9.05 -2.55 -1.61
CA TYR A 181 8.43 -2.42 -2.93
C TYR A 181 9.36 -1.73 -3.93
N MET A 182 9.95 -0.59 -3.55
CA MET A 182 10.90 0.13 -4.39
C MET A 182 12.16 -0.70 -4.70
N TYR A 183 12.64 -1.48 -3.73
CA TYR A 183 13.77 -2.39 -3.97
C TYR A 183 13.46 -3.45 -5.03
N ARG A 184 12.22 -3.97 -5.06
CA ARG A 184 11.74 -4.90 -6.10
C ARG A 184 11.55 -4.21 -7.44
N LEU A 185 11.15 -2.93 -7.45
CA LEU A 185 11.01 -2.13 -8.66
C LEU A 185 12.32 -1.64 -9.25
N LYS A 186 13.39 -1.51 -8.46
CA LYS A 186 14.68 -0.96 -8.88
C LYS A 186 15.17 -1.42 -10.26
N PRO A 187 15.14 -2.72 -10.64
CA PRO A 187 15.59 -3.13 -11.97
C PRO A 187 14.63 -2.78 -13.12
N LEU A 188 13.40 -2.37 -12.80
CA LEU A 188 12.33 -2.06 -13.75
C LEU A 188 12.16 -0.56 -13.99
N ILE A 189 12.78 0.29 -13.16
CA ILE A 189 12.58 1.75 -13.18
C ILE A 189 13.86 2.50 -13.53
N GLY A 190 13.70 3.68 -14.12
CA GLY A 190 14.79 4.53 -14.55
C GLY A 190 14.27 5.72 -15.36
N PRO A 191 15.05 6.82 -15.46
CA PRO A 191 14.62 8.02 -16.17
C PRO A 191 14.27 7.74 -17.65
N ASP A 192 14.96 6.79 -18.27
CA ASP A 192 14.79 6.43 -19.68
C ASP A 192 14.01 5.12 -19.87
N LEU A 193 13.46 4.54 -18.79
CA LEU A 193 12.74 3.27 -18.82
C LEU A 193 11.34 3.41 -18.27
N ASP A 194 11.21 3.64 -16.96
CA ASP A 194 9.93 3.72 -16.26
C ASP A 194 10.00 4.70 -15.09
N ILE A 195 9.07 5.66 -15.08
CA ILE A 195 8.96 6.75 -14.12
C ILE A 195 7.61 6.61 -13.39
N PRO A 196 7.58 5.96 -12.20
CA PRO A 196 6.38 5.78 -11.40
C PRO A 196 5.71 7.07 -10.89
#